data_AF-A0AAN7NB11-F1
#
_entry.id   AF-A0AAN7NB11-F1
#
_cell.length_a   1.000
_cell.length_b   1.000
_cell.length_c   1.000
_cell.angle_alpha   90.00
_cell.angle_beta   90.00
_cell.angle_gamma   90.00
#
_symmetry.space_group_name_H-M   'P 1'
#
loop_
_entity.id
_entity.type
_entity.pdbx_description
1 polymer ?
#
loop_
_entity_poly.entity_id
_entity_poly.type
_entity_poly.pdbx_seq_one_letter_code
_entity_poly.pdbx_strand_id
1 'polypeptide(L)'
;MQGHRAYLSSAPHYDFPRYRQLVHEITLAFSGISREVLHIAGRLRDELARPDLAQHLARLQEREQEKLQLTAQLQLARQQAQDQPDADAHQQEVRELKHKLIKTIEAISEILQDLKYDSEEVE
;
A
#
# COMPACT_ATOMS: atom_id res chain seq x y z
N MET A 1 -6.72 -7.14 -4.22
CA MET A 1 -7.98 -6.51 -3.74
C MET A 1 -9.18 -7.24 -4.35
N GLN A 2 -9.87 -8.08 -3.58
CA GLN A 2 -11.10 -8.76 -4.04
C GLN A 2 -12.22 -7.76 -4.33
N GLY A 3 -12.31 -6.66 -3.55
CA GLY A 3 -13.28 -5.58 -3.74
C GLY A 3 -13.26 -4.93 -5.12
N HIS A 4 -12.08 -4.51 -5.60
CA HIS A 4 -11.95 -3.91 -6.93
C HIS A 4 -12.25 -4.89 -8.06
N ARG A 5 -11.93 -6.18 -7.88
CA ARG A 5 -12.28 -7.22 -8.87
C ARG A 5 -13.80 -7.41 -8.94
N ALA A 6 -14.48 -7.43 -7.79
CA ALA A 6 -15.93 -7.48 -7.73
C ALA A 6 -16.59 -6.25 -8.39
N TYR A 7 -16.03 -5.06 -8.14
CA TYR A 7 -16.44 -3.83 -8.81
C TYR A 7 -16.30 -3.92 -10.33
N LEU A 8 -15.12 -4.30 -10.85
CA LEU A 8 -14.92 -4.44 -12.30
C LEU A 8 -15.82 -5.51 -12.93
N SER A 9 -16.14 -6.58 -12.20
CA SER A 9 -17.04 -7.63 -12.71
C SER A 9 -18.51 -7.21 -12.82
N SER A 10 -18.89 -6.08 -12.21
CA SER A 10 -20.24 -5.51 -12.34
C SER A 10 -20.46 -4.67 -13.60
N ALA A 11 -19.45 -4.60 -14.48
CA ALA A 11 -19.58 -3.91 -15.76
C ALA A 11 -20.74 -4.46 -16.62
N PRO A 12 -21.45 -3.59 -17.39
CA PRO A 12 -21.24 -2.14 -17.47
C PRO A 12 -21.90 -1.34 -16.33
N HIS A 13 -22.72 -1.98 -15.49
CA HIS A 13 -23.48 -1.33 -14.40
C HIS A 13 -22.71 -1.36 -13.09
N TYR A 14 -21.61 -0.60 -13.05
CA TYR A 14 -20.72 -0.52 -11.89
C TYR A 14 -21.46 -0.19 -10.58
N ASP A 15 -21.30 -1.04 -9.56
CA ASP A 15 -21.81 -0.77 -8.19
C ASP A 15 -20.86 0.16 -7.42
N PHE A 16 -20.84 1.42 -7.86
CA PHE A 16 -20.00 2.46 -7.26
C PHE A 16 -20.31 2.74 -5.78
N PRO A 17 -21.59 2.80 -5.32
CA PRO A 17 -21.89 3.01 -3.91
C PRO A 17 -21.27 1.97 -2.99
N ARG A 18 -21.40 0.68 -3.33
CA ARG A 18 -20.80 -0.42 -2.55
C ARG A 18 -19.28 -0.38 -2.57
N TYR A 19 -18.70 -0.13 -3.74
CA TYR A 19 -17.24 -0.03 -3.87
C TYR A 19 -16.67 1.15 -3.07
N ARG A 20 -17.32 2.31 -3.12
CA ARG A 20 -16.93 3.50 -2.36
C ARG A 20 -16.97 3.24 -0.85
N GLN A 21 -18.02 2.58 -0.36
CA GLN A 21 -18.12 2.24 1.06
C GLN A 21 -16.96 1.33 1.49
N LEU A 22 -16.68 0.28 0.71
CA LEU A 22 -15.57 -0.63 0.98
C LEU A 22 -14.21 0.10 0.99
N VAL A 23 -13.96 0.97 0.02
CA VAL A 23 -12.73 1.79 -0.02
C VAL A 23 -12.64 2.66 1.22
N HIS A 24 -13.73 3.31 1.61
CA HIS A 24 -13.76 4.18 2.79
C HIS A 24 -13.44 3.41 4.08
N GLU A 25 -14.07 2.25 4.30
CA GLU A 25 -13.80 1.40 5.47
C GLU A 25 -12.33 0.96 5.53
N ILE A 26 -11.77 0.54 4.40
CA ILE A 26 -10.35 0.16 4.30
C ILE A 26 -9.44 1.37 4.57
N THR A 27 -9.76 2.54 4.02
CA THR A 27 -8.98 3.77 4.25
C THR A 27 -9.00 4.17 5.72
N LEU A 28 -10.14 4.06 6.41
CA LEU A 28 -10.23 4.34 7.84
C LEU A 28 -9.36 3.39 8.67
N ALA A 29 -9.46 2.08 8.39
CA ALA A 29 -8.66 1.07 9.08
C ALA A 29 -7.15 1.30 8.87
N PHE A 30 -6.72 1.51 7.63
CA PHE A 30 -5.33 1.81 7.30
C PHE A 30 -4.84 3.10 7.98
N SER A 31 -5.65 4.15 8.00
CA SER A 31 -5.32 5.41 8.67
C SER A 31 -5.17 5.23 10.18
N GLY A 32 -5.96 4.35 10.79
CA GLY A 32 -5.83 3.95 12.19
C GLY A 32 -4.47 3.32 12.47
N ILE A 33 -4.14 2.27 11.70
CA ILE A 33 -2.88 1.53 11.83
C ILE A 33 -1.67 2.46 11.60
N SER A 34 -1.71 3.33 10.59
CA SER A 34 -0.63 4.28 10.31
C SER A 34 -0.37 5.23 11.48
N ARG A 35 -1.43 5.73 12.14
CA ARG A 35 -1.28 6.56 13.35
C ARG A 35 -0.67 5.78 14.52
N GLU A 36 -1.07 4.53 14.72
CA GLU A 36 -0.49 3.68 15.77
C GLU A 36 1.00 3.44 15.53
N VAL A 37 1.41 3.15 14.30
CA VAL A 37 2.83 2.98 13.95
C VAL A 37 3.63 4.27 14.16
N LEU A 38 3.09 5.43 13.77
CA LEU A 38 3.74 6.72 14.03
C LEU A 38 3.89 7.00 15.54
N HIS A 39 2.88 6.62 16.33
CA HIS A 39 2.96 6.72 17.78
C HIS A 39 4.05 5.82 18.36
N ILE A 40 4.14 4.56 17.91
CA ILE A 40 5.21 3.62 18.32
C ILE A 40 6.59 4.17 17.94
N ALA A 41 6.75 4.71 16.72
CA ALA A 41 8.00 5.33 16.28
C ALA A 41 8.40 6.51 17.16
N GLY A 42 7.44 7.34 17.59
CA GLY A 42 7.67 8.41 18.55
C GLY A 42 8.20 7.88 19.88
N ARG A 43 7.55 6.86 20.45
CA ARG A 43 7.98 6.24 21.73
C ARG A 43 9.37 5.60 21.63
N LEU A 44 9.67 4.92 20.51
CA LEU A 44 10.99 4.33 20.28
C LEU A 44 12.10 5.38 20.32
N ARG A 45 11.88 6.52 19.66
CA ARG A 45 12.84 7.63 19.64
C ARG A 45 12.94 8.35 20.99
N ASP A 46 11.80 8.66 21.59
CA ASP A 46 11.72 9.65 22.68
C ASP A 46 11.75 9.00 24.08
N GLU A 47 11.27 7.76 24.23
CA GLU A 47 11.18 7.05 25.53
C GLU A 47 12.19 5.90 25.65
N LEU A 48 12.45 5.18 24.56
CA LEU A 48 13.21 3.92 24.59
C LEU A 48 14.65 4.06 24.08
N ALA A 49 15.05 5.26 23.63
CA ALA A 49 16.38 5.53 23.06
C ALA A 49 16.76 4.59 21.90
N ARG A 50 15.77 4.18 21.09
CA ARG A 50 15.93 3.33 19.90
C ARG A 50 15.57 4.10 18.61
N PRO A 51 16.36 5.14 18.23
CA PRO A 51 16.10 5.92 17.03
C PRO A 51 16.30 5.11 15.74
N ASP A 52 17.10 4.05 15.78
CA ASP A 52 17.28 3.03 14.75
C ASP A 52 15.93 2.38 14.36
N LEU A 53 15.22 1.83 15.36
CA LEU A 53 13.92 1.19 15.14
C LEU A 53 12.86 2.21 14.68
N ALA A 54 12.90 3.43 15.22
CA ALA A 54 12.02 4.51 14.79
C ALA A 54 12.24 4.88 13.31
N GLN A 55 13.49 4.87 12.84
CA GLN A 55 13.83 5.15 11.45
C GLN A 55 13.31 4.05 10.51
N HIS A 56 13.41 2.78 10.89
CA HIS A 56 12.82 1.67 10.13
C HIS A 56 11.31 1.81 10.01
N LEU A 57 10.62 2.15 11.09
CA LEU A 57 9.16 2.39 11.04
C LEU A 57 8.78 3.59 10.15
N ALA A 58 9.58 4.66 10.13
CA ALA A 58 9.36 5.78 9.23
C ALA A 58 9.50 5.37 7.76
N ARG A 59 10.58 4.67 7.41
CA ARG A 59 10.81 4.11 6.06
C ARG A 59 9.69 3.14 5.67
N LEU A 60 9.24 2.30 6.61
CA LEU A 60 8.13 1.38 6.39
C LEU A 60 6.84 2.14 6.05
N GLN A 61 6.50 3.21 6.77
CA GLN A 61 5.33 4.03 6.49
C GLN A 61 5.39 4.67 5.10
N GLU A 62 6.54 5.20 4.70
CA GLU A 62 6.74 5.76 3.35
C GLU A 62 6.49 4.72 2.26
N ARG A 63 7.03 3.51 2.42
CA ARG A 63 6.84 2.43 1.43
C ARG A 63 5.41 1.89 1.43
N GLU A 64 4.76 1.80 2.58
CA GLU A 64 3.35 1.43 2.67
C GLU A 64 2.43 2.46 2.00
N GLN A 65 2.74 3.76 2.15
CA GLN A 65 2.06 4.83 1.43
C GLN A 65 2.29 4.74 -0.09
N GLU A 66 3.53 4.50 -0.53
CA GLU A 66 3.85 4.28 -1.95
C GLU A 66 3.09 3.07 -2.52
N LYS A 67 3.06 1.95 -1.79
CA LYS A 67 2.31 0.73 -2.16
C LYS A 67 0.83 1.03 -2.35
N LEU A 68 0.24 1.83 -1.45
CA LEU A 68 -1.16 2.24 -1.53
C LEU A 68 -1.44 3.09 -2.77
N GLN A 69 -0.58 4.07 -3.06
CA GLN A 69 -0.68 4.92 -4.25
C GLN A 69 -0.56 4.11 -5.54
N LEU A 70 0.46 3.24 -5.65
CA LEU A 70 0.65 2.36 -6.80
C LEU A 70 -0.53 1.40 -6.99
N THR A 71 -1.11 0.91 -5.88
CA THR A 71 -2.31 0.06 -5.94
C THR A 71 -3.50 0.82 -6.52
N ALA A 72 -3.72 2.07 -6.13
CA ALA A 72 -4.79 2.90 -6.67
C ALA A 72 -4.58 3.21 -8.16
N GLN A 73 -3.36 3.60 -8.56
CA GLN A 73 -3.01 3.82 -9.97
C GLN A 73 -3.23 2.55 -10.81
N LEU A 74 -2.79 1.40 -10.30
CA LEU A 74 -2.98 0.12 -10.98
C LEU A 74 -4.47 -0.27 -11.12
N GLN A 75 -5.30 0.10 -10.16
CA GLN A 75 -6.75 -0.11 -10.25
C GLN A 75 -7.35 0.74 -11.37
N LEU A 76 -7.00 2.03 -11.44
CA LEU A 76 -7.46 2.94 -12.49
C LEU A 76 -7.01 2.48 -13.89
N ALA A 77 -5.72 2.16 -14.05
CA ALA A 77 -5.18 1.69 -15.33
C ALA A 77 -5.85 0.39 -15.80
N ARG A 78 -6.21 -0.52 -14.88
CA ARG A 78 -6.97 -1.74 -15.21
C ARG A 78 -8.39 -1.45 -15.63
N GLN A 79 -9.06 -0.50 -14.97
CA GLN A 79 -10.40 -0.09 -15.37
C GLN A 79 -10.38 0.52 -16.77
N GLN A 80 -9.43 1.43 -17.04
CA GLN A 80 -9.24 2.02 -18.36
C GLN A 80 -8.96 0.98 -19.44
N ALA A 81 -8.07 0.01 -19.18
CA ALA A 81 -7.80 -1.08 -20.11
C ALA A 81 -9.02 -1.98 -20.38
N GLN A 82 -9.96 -2.08 -19.42
CA GLN A 82 -11.21 -2.83 -19.59
C GLN A 82 -12.25 -2.03 -20.39
N ASP A 83 -12.37 -0.73 -20.11
CA ASP A 83 -13.31 0.17 -20.78
C ASP A 83 -12.84 0.56 -22.20
N GLN A 84 -11.52 0.53 -22.46
CA GLN A 84 -10.87 0.89 -23.73
C GLN A 84 -9.77 -0.13 -24.11
N PRO A 85 -10.15 -1.30 -24.65
CA PRO A 85 -9.22 -2.40 -24.91
C PRO A 85 -8.24 -2.17 -26.08
N ASP A 86 -8.53 -1.23 -26.99
CA ASP A 86 -7.73 -0.99 -28.21
C ASP A 86 -6.45 -0.17 -27.98
N ALA A 87 -6.22 0.33 -26.76
CA ALA A 87 -5.06 1.14 -26.43
C ALA A 87 -3.95 0.29 -25.77
N ASP A 88 -2.98 -0.17 -26.58
CA ASP A 88 -1.79 -0.90 -26.14
C ASP A 88 -1.02 -0.18 -25.01
N ALA A 89 -1.10 1.14 -24.95
CA ALA A 89 -0.52 1.97 -23.90
C ALA A 89 -1.04 1.60 -22.48
N HIS A 90 -2.32 1.28 -22.34
CA HIS A 90 -2.90 0.91 -21.04
C HIS A 90 -2.40 -0.46 -20.55
N GLN A 91 -2.15 -1.40 -21.47
CA GLN A 91 -1.57 -2.69 -21.11
C GLN A 91 -0.12 -2.54 -20.62
N GLN A 92 0.66 -1.67 -21.27
CA GLN A 92 2.03 -1.40 -20.88
C GLN A 92 2.08 -0.72 -19.50
N GLU A 93 1.25 0.30 -19.28
CA GLU A 93 1.14 0.99 -17.98
C GLU A 93 0.78 0.02 -16.84
N VAL A 94 -0.17 -0.90 -17.06
CA VAL A 94 -0.53 -1.94 -16.08
C VAL A 94 0.66 -2.85 -15.75
N ARG A 95 1.50 -3.21 -16.74
CA ARG A 95 2.70 -4.04 -16.52
C ARG A 95 3.77 -3.31 -15.72
N GLU A 96 3.98 -2.03 -16.00
CA GLU A 96 4.94 -1.19 -15.29
C GLU A 96 4.53 -0.94 -13.84
N LEU A 97 3.26 -0.59 -13.60
CA LEU A 97 2.72 -0.40 -12.27
C LEU A 97 2.78 -1.69 -11.44
N LYS A 98 2.54 -2.86 -12.06
CA LYS A 98 2.75 -4.16 -11.39
C LYS A 98 4.21 -4.36 -10.97
N HIS A 99 5.16 -4.08 -11.85
CA HIS A 99 6.58 -4.21 -11.54
C HIS A 99 7.00 -3.27 -10.40
N LYS A 100 6.59 -2.00 -10.45
CA LYS A 100 6.84 -1.03 -9.37
C LYS A 100 6.28 -1.54 -8.04
N LEU A 101 5.04 -2.02 -8.05
CA LEU A 101 4.39 -2.55 -6.86
C LEU A 101 5.13 -3.75 -6.25
N ILE A 102 5.61 -4.68 -7.10
CA ILE A 102 6.43 -5.83 -6.64
C ILE A 102 7.69 -5.33 -5.93
N LYS A 103 8.43 -4.40 -6.56
CA LYS A 103 9.65 -3.83 -5.96
C LYS A 103 9.37 -3.11 -4.64
N THR A 104 8.26 -2.38 -4.54
CA THR A 104 7.86 -1.73 -3.29
C THR A 104 7.55 -2.76 -2.20
N ILE A 105 6.90 -3.90 -2.54
CA ILE A 105 6.64 -4.98 -1.58
C ILE A 105 7.93 -5.67 -1.13
N GLU A 106 8.88 -5.87 -2.04
CA GLU A 106 10.21 -6.40 -1.71
C GLU A 106 10.94 -5.47 -0.74
N ALA A 107 10.96 -4.16 -1.02
CA ALA A 107 11.56 -3.16 -0.13
C ALA A 107 10.88 -3.09 1.26
N ILE A 108 9.55 -3.25 1.32
CA ILE A 108 8.82 -3.37 2.60
C ILE A 108 9.27 -4.60 3.38
N SER A 109 9.42 -5.73 2.68
CA SER A 109 9.81 -7.00 3.29
C SER A 109 11.24 -6.92 3.85
N GLU A 110 12.15 -6.27 3.13
CA GLU A 110 13.52 -5.97 3.59
C GLU A 110 13.51 -5.09 4.84
N ILE A 111 12.77 -3.97 4.85
CA ILE A 111 12.67 -3.10 6.03
C ILE A 111 12.11 -3.85 7.25
N LEU A 112 11.14 -4.75 7.06
CA LEU A 112 10.59 -5.57 8.15
C LEU A 112 11.61 -6.58 8.68
N GLN A 113 12.48 -7.11 7.83
CA GLN A 113 13.56 -8.00 8.24
C GLN A 113 14.62 -7.24 9.05
N ASP A 114 15.04 -6.07 8.58
CA ASP A 114 15.98 -5.18 9.28
C ASP A 114 15.41 -4.79 10.65
N LEU A 115 14.16 -4.31 10.68
CA LEU A 115 13.47 -3.93 11.92
C LEU A 115 13.44 -5.09 12.92
N LYS A 116 13.17 -6.31 12.44
CA LYS A 116 13.15 -7.50 13.30
C LYS A 116 14.54 -7.77 13.87
N TYR A 117 15.56 -7.81 13.02
CA TYR A 117 16.94 -8.11 13.43
C TYR A 117 17.42 -7.09 14.47
N ASP A 118 17.29 -5.80 14.18
CA ASP A 118 17.73 -4.73 15.07
C ASP A 118 16.94 -4.75 16.39
N SER A 119 15.65 -5.16 16.37
CA SER A 119 14.86 -5.28 17.60
C SER A 119 15.28 -6.44 18.51
N GLU A 120 15.89 -7.49 17.93
CA GLU A 120 16.39 -8.66 18.65
C GLU A 120 17.84 -8.46 19.14
N GLU A 121 18.56 -7.48 18.59
CA GLU A 121 19.86 -7.05 19.12
C GLU A 121 19.68 -6.39 20.50
N VAL A 122 20.14 -7.11 21.51
CA VAL A 122 20.27 -6.62 22.88
C VAL A 122 21.67 -5.99 22.97
N GLU A 123 21.75 -4.66 23.11
CA GLU A 123 22.99 -3.98 23.51
C GLU A 123 23.48 -4.46 24.89
#